data_AF-A0A2Z4UCR9-F1
#
_entry.id   AF-A0A2Z4UCR9-F1
#
_cell.length_a   1.000
_cell.length_b   1.000
_cell.length_c   1.000
_cell.angle_alpha   90.00
_cell.angle_beta   90.00
_cell.angle_gamma   90.00
#
_symmetry.space_group_name_H-M   'P 1'
#
loop_
_entity.id
_entity.type
_entity.pdbx_description
1 polymer ?
#
loop_
_entity_poly.entity_id
_entity_poly.type
_entity_poly.pdbx_seq_one_letter_code
_entity_poly.pdbx_strand_id
1 'polypeptide(L)'
;MDAALEALVERADCTELEALIARADEKKKKDYTEETWKVFEAALEKAKAGLENPELVQAEAEELEKALTEAMMALEKKEPTEAKKDALEQAVKEASKKKKEDYTNESWKAFERVLKQAEAVLKDKKSTQTQVDEATALLNAAMENLVLKDDQGQNEDTNQQADKTALEKLVKEADLLSRGDYTEESWTIFQNALVEAQKVLADEHAQQETVDKAEADLRAAKEQLVKIPGETEGELNLEKLQELISKAEKLKEKDYTTDSWKVFAQALEEAKAIVKAEGASQSDVDKKAQALEKAMKELKKKSTGGGTGTSSGKDNGSGKKPSGVSNLSKSSSAAKTGDTFPLGQAAAAVLLSLGTVVLLVIVKRRTKR
;
A
#
# COMPACT_ATOMS: atom_id res chain seq x y z
N MET A 1 -23.42 20.84 -52.23
CA MET A 1 -23.38 19.66 -51.33
C MET A 1 -23.18 20.06 -49.86
N ASP A 2 -23.36 21.33 -49.53
CA ASP A 2 -22.49 22.00 -48.56
C ASP A 2 -23.05 21.95 -47.13
N ALA A 3 -24.36 21.74 -46.99
CA ALA A 3 -25.03 21.46 -45.71
C ALA A 3 -24.69 20.08 -45.12
N ALA A 4 -23.95 19.22 -45.83
CA ALA A 4 -23.48 17.93 -45.32
C ALA A 4 -22.05 17.99 -44.74
N LEU A 5 -21.40 19.16 -44.76
CA LEU A 5 -20.04 19.36 -44.22
C LEU A 5 -20.03 20.10 -42.87
N GLU A 6 -21.17 20.65 -42.44
CA GLU A 6 -21.23 21.68 -41.39
C GLU A 6 -21.24 21.14 -39.95
N ALA A 7 -21.12 19.81 -39.79
CA ALA A 7 -20.98 19.14 -38.49
C ALA A 7 -20.14 17.84 -38.60
N LEU A 8 -18.98 17.89 -39.26
CA LEU A 8 -17.98 16.82 -39.14
C LEU A 8 -17.33 16.92 -37.74
N VAL A 9 -18.01 16.36 -36.74
CA VAL A 9 -17.45 16.26 -35.38
C VAL A 9 -16.33 15.23 -35.39
N GLU A 10 -15.15 15.64 -34.94
CA GLU A 10 -14.00 14.75 -34.82
C GLU A 10 -14.24 13.76 -33.68
N ARG A 11 -14.22 12.46 -34.01
CA ARG A 11 -14.43 11.37 -33.04
C ARG A 11 -13.31 11.41 -32.00
N ALA A 12 -13.68 11.15 -30.74
CA ALA A 12 -12.74 11.06 -29.63
C ALA A 12 -11.56 10.10 -29.89
N ASP A 13 -10.38 10.43 -29.36
CA ASP A 13 -9.36 9.43 -29.12
C ASP A 13 -9.76 8.62 -27.88
N CYS A 14 -10.07 7.34 -28.09
CA CYS A 14 -10.54 6.46 -27.02
C CYS A 14 -9.39 5.77 -26.24
N THR A 15 -8.12 5.96 -26.62
CA THR A 15 -6.98 5.19 -26.08
C THR A 15 -6.90 5.25 -24.55
N GLU A 16 -7.19 6.42 -23.97
CA GLU A 16 -7.11 6.65 -22.52
C GLU A 16 -8.32 6.06 -21.77
N LEU A 17 -9.53 6.18 -22.33
CA LEU A 17 -10.76 5.54 -21.83
C LEU A 17 -10.69 4.00 -21.90
N GLU A 18 -10.13 3.43 -22.98
CA GLU A 18 -9.89 1.99 -23.14
C GLU A 18 -8.95 1.45 -22.05
N ALA A 19 -7.83 2.13 -21.80
CA ALA A 19 -6.87 1.76 -20.75
C ALA A 19 -7.49 1.87 -19.33
N LEU A 20 -8.31 2.90 -19.08
CA LEU A 20 -9.00 3.08 -17.81
C LEU A 20 -10.06 1.97 -17.57
N ILE A 21 -10.79 1.57 -18.60
CA ILE A 21 -11.74 0.46 -18.56
C ILE A 21 -11.03 -0.87 -18.29
N ALA A 22 -9.88 -1.13 -18.94
CA ALA A 22 -9.10 -2.34 -18.69
C ALA A 22 -8.67 -2.45 -17.21
N ARG A 23 -8.14 -1.36 -16.63
CA ARG A 23 -7.76 -1.28 -15.21
C ARG A 23 -8.96 -1.34 -14.25
N ALA A 24 -10.15 -0.95 -14.71
CA ALA A 24 -11.38 -1.09 -13.96
C ALA A 24 -11.86 -2.55 -13.93
N ASP A 25 -11.81 -3.27 -15.05
CA ASP A 25 -12.22 -4.67 -15.16
C ASP A 25 -11.34 -5.66 -14.37
N GLU A 26 -10.14 -5.28 -13.94
CA GLU A 26 -9.32 -6.08 -13.01
C GLU A 26 -9.85 -6.09 -11.56
N LYS A 27 -10.71 -5.14 -11.19
CA LYS A 27 -11.26 -5.00 -9.83
C LYS A 27 -12.33 -6.06 -9.55
N LYS A 28 -12.49 -6.44 -8.27
CA LYS A 28 -13.37 -7.55 -7.87
C LYS A 28 -14.38 -7.09 -6.82
N LYS A 29 -15.67 -7.27 -7.11
CA LYS A 29 -16.82 -6.89 -6.27
C LYS A 29 -16.75 -7.38 -4.81
N LYS A 30 -16.04 -8.47 -4.54
CA LYS A 30 -15.89 -9.03 -3.18
C LYS A 30 -14.95 -8.23 -2.26
N ASP A 31 -14.06 -7.41 -2.83
CA ASP A 31 -12.98 -6.73 -2.11
C ASP A 31 -13.35 -5.29 -1.67
N TYR A 32 -14.55 -4.80 -2.04
CA TYR A 32 -15.05 -3.44 -1.81
C TYR A 32 -16.44 -3.41 -1.15
N THR A 33 -16.85 -2.27 -0.59
CA THR A 33 -18.19 -2.10 -0.01
C THR A 33 -19.27 -2.03 -1.09
N GLU A 34 -20.46 -2.57 -0.81
CA GLU A 34 -21.53 -2.70 -1.82
C GLU A 34 -22.00 -1.33 -2.36
N GLU A 35 -22.05 -0.33 -1.48
CA GLU A 35 -22.47 1.03 -1.84
C GLU A 35 -21.48 1.69 -2.80
N THR A 36 -20.17 1.61 -2.52
CA THR A 36 -19.13 2.21 -3.37
C THR A 36 -18.93 1.43 -4.66
N TRP A 37 -18.95 0.09 -4.60
CA TRP A 37 -18.91 -0.75 -5.79
C TRP A 37 -20.05 -0.42 -6.77
N LYS A 38 -21.26 -0.18 -6.28
CA LYS A 38 -22.41 0.15 -7.12
C LYS A 38 -22.23 1.47 -7.90
N VAL A 39 -21.51 2.44 -7.34
CA VAL A 39 -21.17 3.69 -8.04
C VAL A 39 -20.11 3.44 -9.11
N PHE A 40 -19.07 2.67 -8.78
CA PHE A 40 -18.03 2.24 -9.72
C PHE A 40 -18.57 1.41 -10.90
N GLU A 41 -19.39 0.41 -10.62
CA GLU A 41 -20.07 -0.46 -11.59
C GLU A 41 -20.93 0.37 -12.56
N ALA A 42 -21.67 1.36 -12.05
CA ALA A 42 -22.48 2.26 -12.87
C ALA A 42 -21.66 3.30 -13.67
N ALA A 43 -20.42 3.59 -13.30
CA ALA A 43 -19.51 4.42 -14.09
C ALA A 43 -18.80 3.61 -15.18
N LEU A 44 -18.40 2.39 -14.87
CA LEU A 44 -17.77 1.45 -15.80
C LEU A 44 -18.69 1.05 -16.95
N GLU A 45 -19.96 0.77 -16.67
CA GLU A 45 -20.97 0.49 -17.72
C GLU A 45 -21.17 1.69 -18.66
N LYS A 46 -21.17 2.92 -18.15
CA LYS A 46 -21.25 4.14 -18.98
C LYS A 46 -20.00 4.33 -19.84
N ALA A 47 -18.81 4.11 -19.27
CA ALA A 47 -17.55 4.20 -19.98
C ALA A 47 -17.51 3.21 -21.17
N LYS A 48 -17.94 1.96 -20.95
CA LYS A 48 -18.06 0.93 -22.00
C LYS A 48 -19.09 1.32 -23.07
N ALA A 49 -20.29 1.76 -22.67
CA ALA A 49 -21.32 2.23 -23.60
C ALA A 49 -20.85 3.45 -24.43
N GLY A 50 -19.94 4.27 -23.88
CA GLY A 50 -19.28 5.35 -24.62
C GLY A 50 -18.41 4.85 -25.76
N LEU A 51 -17.59 3.81 -25.54
CA LEU A 51 -16.76 3.21 -26.60
C LEU A 51 -17.58 2.60 -27.74
N GLU A 52 -18.79 2.12 -27.45
CA GLU A 52 -19.73 1.60 -28.45
C GLU A 52 -20.41 2.70 -29.27
N ASN A 53 -20.39 3.97 -28.81
CA ASN A 53 -20.97 5.09 -29.55
C ASN A 53 -20.05 5.55 -30.70
N PRO A 54 -20.45 5.39 -31.98
CA PRO A 54 -19.64 5.85 -33.12
C PRO A 54 -19.56 7.38 -33.23
N GLU A 55 -20.47 8.12 -32.57
CA GLU A 55 -20.53 9.58 -32.54
C GLU A 55 -19.85 10.18 -31.29
N LEU A 56 -19.16 9.38 -30.45
CA LEU A 56 -18.51 9.86 -29.22
C LEU A 56 -17.52 11.00 -29.51
N VAL A 57 -17.77 12.16 -28.91
CA VAL A 57 -16.95 13.37 -29.09
C VAL A 57 -15.90 13.47 -27.97
N GLN A 58 -14.76 14.13 -28.23
CA GLN A 58 -13.65 14.20 -27.27
C GLN A 58 -14.07 14.67 -25.85
N ALA A 59 -14.94 15.68 -25.76
CA ALA A 59 -15.43 16.20 -24.48
C ALA A 59 -16.36 15.23 -23.72
N GLU A 60 -17.01 14.28 -24.42
CA GLU A 60 -17.80 13.22 -23.78
C GLU A 60 -16.89 12.09 -23.29
N ALA A 61 -15.85 11.75 -24.05
CA ALA A 61 -14.81 10.81 -23.60
C ALA A 61 -14.11 11.32 -22.32
N GLU A 62 -13.73 12.60 -22.28
CA GLU A 62 -13.12 13.23 -21.09
C GLU A 62 -14.04 13.20 -19.85
N GLU A 63 -15.34 13.44 -20.00
CA GLU A 63 -16.30 13.32 -18.89
C GLU A 63 -16.56 11.86 -18.47
N LEU A 64 -16.51 10.88 -19.40
CA LEU A 64 -16.58 9.46 -19.07
C LEU A 64 -15.33 8.97 -18.33
N GLU A 65 -14.14 9.37 -18.78
CA GLU A 65 -12.88 9.09 -18.09
C GLU A 65 -12.86 9.69 -16.69
N LYS A 66 -13.30 10.94 -16.55
CA LYS A 66 -13.43 11.62 -15.27
C LYS A 66 -14.43 10.91 -14.36
N ALA A 67 -15.62 10.54 -14.85
CA ALA A 67 -16.62 9.82 -14.06
C ALA A 67 -16.15 8.44 -13.60
N LEU A 68 -15.48 7.66 -14.46
CA LEU A 68 -14.89 6.37 -14.09
C LEU A 68 -13.71 6.56 -13.12
N THR A 69 -12.87 7.58 -13.31
CA THR A 69 -11.77 7.93 -12.39
C THR A 69 -12.29 8.29 -11.01
N GLU A 70 -13.26 9.22 -10.91
CA GLU A 70 -13.89 9.62 -9.64
C GLU A 70 -14.55 8.41 -8.93
N ALA A 71 -15.19 7.52 -9.68
CA ALA A 71 -15.80 6.32 -9.10
C ALA A 71 -14.76 5.25 -8.69
N MET A 72 -13.62 5.15 -9.39
CA MET A 72 -12.48 4.31 -8.97
C MET A 72 -11.77 4.86 -7.72
N MET A 73 -11.78 6.17 -7.49
CA MET A 73 -11.30 6.80 -6.25
C MET A 73 -12.26 6.54 -5.09
N ALA A 74 -13.57 6.59 -5.35
CA ALA A 74 -14.62 6.44 -4.34
C ALA A 74 -14.80 4.98 -3.84
N LEU A 75 -14.04 4.03 -4.37
CA LEU A 75 -14.07 2.62 -3.96
C LEU A 75 -13.47 2.42 -2.55
N GLU A 76 -14.34 2.17 -1.59
CA GLU A 76 -13.96 1.81 -0.23
C GLU A 76 -13.74 0.29 -0.14
N LYS A 77 -12.58 -0.12 0.37
CA LYS A 77 -12.27 -1.54 0.58
C LYS A 77 -13.18 -2.13 1.66
N LYS A 78 -13.61 -3.38 1.46
CA LYS A 78 -14.40 -4.10 2.44
C LYS A 78 -13.51 -4.55 3.59
N GLU A 79 -13.55 -3.83 4.71
CA GLU A 79 -12.89 -4.28 5.94
C GLU A 79 -13.37 -5.70 6.32
N PRO A 80 -12.44 -6.61 6.68
CA PRO A 80 -12.82 -7.93 7.16
C PRO A 80 -13.57 -7.78 8.49
N THR A 81 -14.71 -8.46 8.62
CA THR A 81 -15.45 -8.52 9.89
C THR A 81 -14.55 -9.13 10.97
N GLU A 82 -14.30 -8.39 12.05
CA GLU A 82 -13.43 -8.86 13.15
C GLU A 82 -13.88 -10.24 13.66
N ALA A 83 -12.94 -11.19 13.73
CA ALA A 83 -13.21 -12.52 14.24
C ALA A 83 -13.55 -12.50 15.74
N LYS A 84 -14.49 -13.36 16.16
CA LYS A 84 -14.90 -13.51 17.56
C LYS A 84 -13.86 -14.32 18.31
N LYS A 85 -13.20 -13.70 19.29
CA LYS A 85 -12.03 -14.27 19.99
C LYS A 85 -12.35 -14.88 21.35
N ASP A 86 -13.59 -14.78 21.83
CA ASP A 86 -13.99 -15.18 23.20
C ASP A 86 -13.55 -16.61 23.57
N ALA A 87 -13.68 -17.56 22.64
CA ALA A 87 -13.29 -18.96 22.85
C ALA A 87 -11.77 -19.15 22.94
N LEU A 88 -11.00 -18.41 22.14
CA LEU A 88 -9.54 -18.45 22.14
C LEU A 88 -8.97 -17.74 23.38
N GLU A 89 -9.57 -16.62 23.78
CA GLU A 89 -9.25 -15.93 25.04
C GLU A 89 -9.54 -16.82 26.26
N GLN A 90 -10.65 -17.56 26.24
CA GLN A 90 -10.95 -18.56 27.27
C GLN A 90 -9.93 -19.70 27.26
N ALA A 91 -9.56 -20.25 26.10
CA ALA A 91 -8.57 -21.32 26.00
C ALA A 91 -7.18 -20.87 26.51
N VAL A 92 -6.73 -19.66 26.14
CA VAL A 92 -5.48 -19.05 26.64
C VAL A 92 -5.53 -18.80 28.15
N LYS A 93 -6.69 -18.43 28.70
CA LYS A 93 -6.90 -18.25 30.15
C LYS A 93 -6.91 -19.56 30.94
N GLU A 94 -7.38 -20.66 30.35
CA GLU A 94 -7.24 -21.99 30.97
C GLU A 94 -5.79 -22.51 30.86
N ALA A 95 -5.15 -22.29 29.71
CA ALA A 95 -3.74 -22.60 29.47
C ALA A 95 -2.82 -21.90 30.48
N SER A 96 -3.08 -20.62 30.81
CA SER A 96 -2.29 -19.86 31.78
C SER A 96 -2.36 -20.36 33.23
N LYS A 97 -3.20 -21.37 33.54
CA LYS A 97 -3.27 -22.03 34.86
C LYS A 97 -2.35 -23.24 34.98
N LYS A 98 -1.88 -23.77 33.84
CA LYS A 98 -0.94 -24.90 33.76
C LYS A 98 0.45 -24.41 34.20
N LYS A 99 1.26 -25.28 34.83
CA LYS A 99 2.62 -24.95 35.31
C LYS A 99 3.66 -25.89 34.72
N LYS A 100 4.81 -25.35 34.32
CA LYS A 100 5.89 -26.13 33.67
C LYS A 100 6.49 -27.20 34.58
N GLU A 101 6.40 -26.97 35.87
CA GLU A 101 6.89 -27.83 36.93
C GLU A 101 6.09 -29.15 36.99
N ASP A 102 4.81 -29.13 36.62
CA ASP A 102 3.88 -30.25 36.78
C ASP A 102 3.97 -31.29 35.61
N TYR A 103 4.49 -30.91 34.44
CA TYR A 103 4.40 -31.69 33.18
C TYR A 103 5.75 -32.13 32.57
N THR A 104 5.79 -33.13 31.69
CA THR A 104 7.00 -33.55 30.94
C THR A 104 7.59 -32.37 30.14
N ASN A 105 8.91 -32.36 29.89
CA ASN A 105 9.50 -31.25 29.12
C ASN A 105 8.99 -31.25 27.67
N GLU A 106 8.67 -32.43 27.16
CA GLU A 106 8.30 -32.75 25.79
C GLU A 106 6.88 -32.28 25.48
N SER A 107 5.88 -32.74 26.25
CA SER A 107 4.51 -32.22 26.17
C SER A 107 4.44 -30.72 26.47
N TRP A 108 5.19 -30.22 27.47
CA TRP A 108 5.23 -28.78 27.75
C TRP A 108 5.83 -27.98 26.59
N LYS A 109 6.92 -28.43 25.97
CA LYS A 109 7.55 -27.78 24.81
C LYS A 109 6.60 -27.71 23.60
N ALA A 110 5.74 -28.72 23.41
CA ALA A 110 4.70 -28.68 22.40
C ALA A 110 3.57 -27.70 22.75
N PHE A 111 3.08 -27.73 24.00
CA PHE A 111 2.08 -26.80 24.52
C PHE A 111 2.54 -25.33 24.47
N GLU A 112 3.76 -25.03 24.89
CA GLU A 112 4.36 -23.69 24.90
C GLU A 112 4.49 -23.10 23.47
N ARG A 113 4.73 -23.96 22.47
CA ARG A 113 4.69 -23.56 21.04
C ARG A 113 3.28 -23.16 20.61
N VAL A 114 2.28 -23.99 20.88
CA VAL A 114 0.89 -23.76 20.45
C VAL A 114 0.27 -22.57 21.19
N LEU A 115 0.54 -22.41 22.49
CA LEU A 115 0.12 -21.25 23.27
C LEU A 115 0.66 -19.94 22.68
N LYS A 116 1.93 -19.92 22.25
CA LYS A 116 2.53 -18.75 21.58
C LYS A 116 1.84 -18.42 20.24
N GLN A 117 1.43 -19.44 19.47
CA GLN A 117 0.69 -19.26 18.21
C GLN A 117 -0.74 -18.75 18.46
N ALA A 118 -1.45 -19.32 19.46
CA ALA A 118 -2.74 -18.83 19.92
C ALA A 118 -2.69 -17.35 20.38
N GLU A 119 -1.68 -16.98 21.16
CA GLU A 119 -1.44 -15.59 21.53
C GLU A 119 -1.19 -14.65 20.34
N ALA A 120 -0.54 -15.14 19.27
CA ALA A 120 -0.32 -14.35 18.06
C ALA A 120 -1.63 -14.10 17.30
N VAL A 121 -2.48 -15.13 17.17
CA VAL A 121 -3.83 -15.04 16.59
C VAL A 121 -4.76 -14.15 17.43
N LEU A 122 -4.58 -14.10 18.76
CA LEU A 122 -5.28 -13.10 19.59
C LEU A 122 -4.84 -11.66 19.27
N LYS A 123 -3.53 -11.43 19.10
CA LYS A 123 -2.95 -10.09 18.91
C LYS A 123 -3.14 -9.52 17.50
N ASP A 124 -3.23 -10.37 16.47
CA ASP A 124 -3.47 -9.92 15.10
C ASP A 124 -4.94 -9.50 14.89
N LYS A 125 -5.17 -8.25 14.48
CA LYS A 125 -6.50 -7.72 14.15
C LYS A 125 -7.07 -8.28 12.85
N LYS A 126 -6.24 -8.82 11.95
CA LYS A 126 -6.63 -9.36 10.64
C LYS A 126 -6.87 -10.87 10.66
N SER A 127 -6.84 -11.50 11.83
CA SER A 127 -7.17 -12.91 12.01
C SER A 127 -8.60 -13.19 11.56
N THR A 128 -8.75 -14.16 10.65
CA THR A 128 -10.05 -14.68 10.22
C THR A 128 -10.68 -15.56 11.30
N GLN A 129 -11.99 -15.78 11.26
CA GLN A 129 -12.66 -16.67 12.22
C GLN A 129 -12.06 -18.09 12.18
N THR A 130 -11.78 -18.60 10.98
CA THR A 130 -11.13 -19.90 10.78
C THR A 130 -9.80 -20.02 11.54
N GLN A 131 -8.93 -19.00 11.47
CA GLN A 131 -7.67 -19.00 12.23
C GLN A 131 -7.88 -18.98 13.75
N VAL A 132 -8.92 -18.28 14.23
CA VAL A 132 -9.26 -18.25 15.66
C VAL A 132 -9.81 -19.60 16.13
N ASP A 133 -10.68 -20.22 15.33
CA ASP A 133 -11.27 -21.53 15.62
C ASP A 133 -10.19 -22.64 15.60
N GLU A 134 -9.30 -22.64 14.60
CA GLU A 134 -8.14 -23.53 14.50
C GLU A 134 -7.19 -23.37 15.69
N ALA A 135 -6.80 -22.14 16.04
CA ALA A 135 -5.93 -21.87 17.18
C ALA A 135 -6.57 -22.30 18.52
N THR A 136 -7.90 -22.21 18.62
CA THR A 136 -8.65 -22.69 19.80
C THR A 136 -8.60 -24.22 19.87
N ALA A 137 -8.87 -24.91 18.75
CA ALA A 137 -8.83 -26.37 18.67
C ALA A 137 -7.42 -26.93 18.94
N LEU A 138 -6.38 -26.30 18.38
CA LEU A 138 -4.98 -26.64 18.62
C LEU A 138 -4.59 -26.45 20.08
N LEU A 139 -4.92 -25.31 20.69
CA LEU A 139 -4.56 -25.07 22.10
C LEU A 139 -5.28 -26.01 23.06
N ASN A 140 -6.53 -26.38 22.76
CA ASN A 140 -7.25 -27.39 23.55
C ASN A 140 -6.59 -28.77 23.43
N ALA A 141 -6.30 -29.25 22.20
CA ALA A 141 -5.60 -30.51 22.00
C ALA A 141 -4.20 -30.53 22.67
N ALA A 142 -3.48 -29.40 22.62
CA ALA A 142 -2.20 -29.26 23.30
C ALA A 142 -2.32 -29.20 24.84
N MET A 143 -3.46 -28.77 25.39
CA MET A 143 -3.75 -28.84 26.83
C MET A 143 -4.21 -30.23 27.30
N GLU A 144 -4.81 -31.02 26.40
CA GLU A 144 -5.24 -32.40 26.62
C GLU A 144 -4.04 -33.37 26.58
N ASN A 145 -3.09 -33.16 25.66
CA ASN A 145 -1.86 -33.95 25.53
C ASN A 145 -0.74 -33.55 26.53
N LEU A 146 -1.03 -32.77 27.58
CA LEU A 146 -0.07 -32.43 28.64
C LEU A 146 0.12 -33.61 29.61
N VAL A 147 1.27 -34.27 29.53
CA VAL A 147 1.62 -35.45 30.36
C VAL A 147 2.24 -35.00 31.68
N LEU A 148 1.69 -35.46 32.81
CA LEU A 148 2.20 -35.13 34.15
C LEU A 148 3.54 -35.83 34.43
N LYS A 149 4.42 -35.18 35.21
CA LYS A 149 5.55 -35.88 35.84
C LYS A 149 5.04 -36.86 36.91
N ASP A 150 5.75 -37.96 37.11
CA ASP A 150 5.58 -38.87 38.24
C ASP A 150 6.43 -38.43 39.45
N ASP A 151 6.34 -39.21 40.54
CA ASP A 151 7.08 -38.98 41.78
C ASP A 151 8.62 -39.05 41.63
N GLN A 152 9.15 -39.60 40.53
CA GLN A 152 10.59 -39.60 40.23
C GLN A 152 11.03 -38.53 39.22
N GLY A 153 10.08 -37.83 38.57
CA GLY A 153 10.35 -36.90 37.47
C GLY A 153 10.85 -37.59 36.19
N GLN A 154 10.54 -38.88 36.03
CA GLN A 154 10.96 -39.78 34.96
C GLN A 154 9.79 -40.53 34.30
N ASN A 155 8.64 -39.87 34.12
CA ASN A 155 7.63 -40.23 33.10
C ASN A 155 8.16 -40.01 31.66
N GLU A 156 9.40 -40.42 31.38
CA GLU A 156 9.85 -40.75 30.03
C GLU A 156 9.47 -42.21 29.79
N ASP A 157 8.34 -42.46 29.11
CA ASP A 157 8.11 -43.78 28.54
C ASP A 157 9.09 -43.99 27.38
N THR A 158 10.28 -44.50 27.72
CA THR A 158 11.42 -44.72 26.80
C THR A 158 11.15 -45.79 25.73
N ASN A 159 9.93 -46.31 25.64
CA ASN A 159 9.46 -47.24 24.63
C ASN A 159 9.31 -46.60 23.24
N GLN A 160 10.43 -46.30 22.58
CA GLN A 160 10.52 -45.94 21.15
C GLN A 160 9.59 -44.78 20.73
N GLN A 161 9.66 -43.65 21.44
CA GLN A 161 9.03 -42.40 20.99
C GLN A 161 9.49 -42.04 19.57
N ALA A 162 8.55 -41.66 18.70
CA ALA A 162 8.84 -41.34 17.30
C ALA A 162 9.76 -40.12 17.14
N ASP A 163 10.69 -40.17 16.18
CA ASP A 163 11.57 -39.04 15.85
C ASP A 163 10.78 -37.93 15.13
N LYS A 164 10.43 -36.91 15.91
CA LYS A 164 9.74 -35.69 15.47
C LYS A 164 10.68 -34.60 14.96
N THR A 165 12.00 -34.83 14.88
CA THR A 165 13.00 -33.76 14.61
C THR A 165 12.79 -33.07 13.27
N ALA A 166 12.49 -33.83 12.21
CA ALA A 166 12.30 -33.28 10.88
C ALA A 166 10.91 -32.59 10.73
N LEU A 167 9.86 -33.13 11.35
CA LEU A 167 8.56 -32.46 11.50
C LEU A 167 8.66 -31.14 12.30
N GLU A 168 9.39 -31.12 13.42
CA GLU A 168 9.66 -29.90 14.19
C GLU A 168 10.40 -28.84 13.38
N LYS A 169 11.35 -29.26 12.53
CA LYS A 169 12.07 -28.34 11.63
C LYS A 169 11.13 -27.76 10.58
N LEU A 170 10.29 -28.60 9.96
CA LEU A 170 9.36 -28.18 8.92
C LEU A 170 8.28 -27.21 9.45
N VAL A 171 7.77 -27.44 10.67
CA VAL A 171 6.86 -26.50 11.36
C VAL A 171 7.56 -25.17 11.69
N LYS A 172 8.82 -25.18 12.14
CA LYS A 172 9.60 -23.93 12.36
C LYS A 172 9.85 -23.16 11.05
N GLU A 173 9.96 -23.85 9.91
CA GLU A 173 10.03 -23.18 8.60
C GLU A 173 8.66 -22.70 8.10
N ALA A 174 7.56 -23.30 8.57
CA ALA A 174 6.19 -22.87 8.28
C ALA A 174 5.82 -21.60 9.08
N ASP A 175 6.25 -21.50 10.34
CA ASP A 175 6.12 -20.32 11.21
C ASP A 175 6.77 -19.04 10.62
N LEU A 176 7.59 -19.15 9.56
CA LEU A 176 8.25 -18.04 8.88
C LEU A 176 7.50 -17.52 7.63
N LEU A 177 6.38 -18.16 7.26
CA LEU A 177 5.62 -17.79 6.06
C LEU A 177 4.50 -16.81 6.38
N SER A 178 4.35 -15.78 5.56
CA SER A 178 3.30 -14.76 5.68
C SER A 178 2.10 -15.14 4.82
N ARG A 179 0.88 -15.18 5.40
CA ARG A 179 -0.36 -15.44 4.64
C ARG A 179 -0.56 -14.45 3.49
N GLY A 180 -0.12 -13.20 3.65
CA GLY A 180 -0.27 -12.15 2.63
C GLY A 180 0.52 -12.42 1.34
N ASP A 181 1.54 -13.29 1.38
CA ASP A 181 2.37 -13.62 0.23
C ASP A 181 1.70 -14.62 -0.74
N TYR A 182 0.61 -15.29 -0.32
CA TYR A 182 0.07 -16.49 -0.97
C TYR A 182 -1.43 -16.41 -1.24
N THR A 183 -1.90 -17.13 -2.26
CA THR A 183 -3.32 -17.20 -2.60
C THR A 183 -4.12 -17.92 -1.50
N GLU A 184 -5.34 -17.46 -1.26
CA GLU A 184 -6.25 -17.96 -0.22
C GLU A 184 -6.48 -19.48 -0.27
N GLU A 185 -6.66 -20.04 -1.47
CA GLU A 185 -6.80 -21.49 -1.71
C GLU A 185 -5.54 -22.27 -1.30
N SER A 186 -4.36 -21.87 -1.81
CA SER A 186 -3.11 -22.58 -1.51
C SER A 186 -2.68 -22.43 -0.05
N TRP A 187 -2.93 -21.25 0.55
CA TRP A 187 -2.72 -21.03 1.98
C TRP A 187 -3.62 -21.92 2.83
N THR A 188 -4.89 -22.11 2.46
CA THR A 188 -5.82 -22.98 3.21
C THR A 188 -5.37 -24.44 3.20
N ILE A 189 -4.85 -24.94 2.08
CA ILE A 189 -4.28 -26.30 1.97
C ILE A 189 -3.05 -26.45 2.89
N PHE A 190 -2.15 -25.47 2.86
CA PHE A 190 -0.97 -25.40 3.73
C PHE A 190 -1.31 -25.29 5.22
N GLN A 191 -2.26 -24.43 5.58
CA GLN A 191 -2.74 -24.20 6.94
C GLN A 191 -3.33 -25.48 7.54
N ASN A 192 -4.18 -26.20 6.79
CA ASN A 192 -4.75 -27.48 7.24
C ASN A 192 -3.66 -28.52 7.55
N ALA A 193 -2.65 -28.65 6.67
CA ALA A 193 -1.54 -29.58 6.89
C ALA A 193 -0.65 -29.15 8.09
N LEU A 194 -0.50 -27.84 8.32
CA LEU A 194 0.21 -27.29 9.48
C LEU A 194 -0.52 -27.56 10.80
N VAL A 195 -1.85 -27.49 10.81
CA VAL A 195 -2.70 -27.85 11.96
C VAL A 195 -2.53 -29.33 12.32
N GLU A 196 -2.60 -30.26 11.36
CA GLU A 196 -2.39 -31.68 11.63
C GLU A 196 -0.95 -31.98 12.08
N ALA A 197 0.05 -31.37 11.45
CA ALA A 197 1.44 -31.46 11.89
C ALA A 197 1.64 -31.00 13.35
N GLN A 198 0.96 -29.94 13.78
CA GLN A 198 1.04 -29.44 15.15
C GLN A 198 0.34 -30.36 16.16
N LYS A 199 -0.80 -30.98 15.80
CA LYS A 199 -1.43 -32.03 16.62
C LYS A 199 -0.51 -33.23 16.83
N VAL A 200 0.11 -33.72 15.75
CA VAL A 200 1.05 -34.86 15.79
C VAL A 200 2.33 -34.52 16.55
N LEU A 201 2.79 -33.26 16.52
CA LEU A 201 3.86 -32.81 17.40
C LEU A 201 3.45 -32.81 18.89
N ALA A 202 2.20 -32.47 19.20
CA ALA A 202 1.68 -32.42 20.57
C ALA A 202 1.34 -33.80 21.18
N ASP A 203 0.89 -34.77 20.39
CA ASP A 203 0.60 -36.14 20.84
C ASP A 203 1.87 -36.89 21.25
N GLU A 204 2.13 -37.04 22.56
CA GLU A 204 3.33 -37.70 23.08
C GLU A 204 3.44 -39.20 22.68
N HIS A 205 2.32 -39.83 22.28
CA HIS A 205 2.24 -41.25 21.89
C HIS A 205 2.14 -41.45 20.35
N ALA A 206 2.33 -40.40 19.56
CA ALA A 206 2.27 -40.44 18.11
C ALA A 206 3.23 -41.49 17.51
N GLN A 207 2.70 -42.36 16.64
CA GLN A 207 3.46 -43.40 15.97
C GLN A 207 4.35 -42.82 14.86
N GLN A 208 5.48 -43.46 14.54
CA GLN A 208 6.41 -42.96 13.51
C GLN A 208 5.73 -42.79 12.15
N GLU A 209 4.88 -43.72 11.72
CA GLU A 209 4.10 -43.61 10.48
C GLU A 209 3.21 -42.35 10.46
N THR A 210 2.66 -41.95 11.62
CA THR A 210 1.86 -40.72 11.77
C THR A 210 2.74 -39.47 11.68
N VAL A 211 3.94 -39.50 12.27
CA VAL A 211 4.92 -38.40 12.19
C VAL A 211 5.45 -38.23 10.76
N ASP A 212 5.88 -39.32 10.12
CA ASP A 212 6.37 -39.34 8.75
C ASP A 212 5.31 -38.85 7.76
N LYS A 213 4.05 -39.29 7.93
CA LYS A 213 2.92 -38.85 7.13
C LYS A 213 2.64 -37.35 7.32
N ALA A 214 2.59 -36.86 8.56
CA ALA A 214 2.36 -35.45 8.83
C ALA A 214 3.47 -34.54 8.26
N GLU A 215 4.71 -35.03 8.24
CA GLU A 215 5.82 -34.32 7.57
C GLU A 215 5.69 -34.32 6.05
N ALA A 216 5.31 -35.45 5.45
CA ALA A 216 5.07 -35.56 4.03
C ALA A 216 3.91 -34.67 3.57
N ASP A 217 2.79 -34.66 4.29
CA ASP A 217 1.62 -33.84 4.01
C ASP A 217 1.95 -32.34 4.12
N LEU A 218 2.60 -31.90 5.21
CA LEU A 218 3.01 -30.50 5.39
C LEU A 218 4.03 -30.06 4.33
N ARG A 219 4.95 -30.95 3.93
CA ARG A 219 5.92 -30.67 2.86
C ARG A 219 5.22 -30.49 1.52
N ALA A 220 4.35 -31.42 1.15
CA ALA A 220 3.59 -31.36 -0.09
C ALA A 220 2.67 -30.12 -0.13
N ALA A 221 2.05 -29.75 0.99
CA ALA A 221 1.21 -28.56 1.07
C ALA A 221 2.02 -27.25 1.00
N LYS A 222 3.21 -27.22 1.60
CA LYS A 222 4.17 -26.10 1.49
C LYS A 222 4.70 -25.93 0.06
N GLU A 223 4.92 -27.03 -0.66
CA GLU A 223 5.32 -27.02 -2.08
C GLU A 223 4.17 -26.60 -3.03
N GLN A 224 2.91 -26.73 -2.60
CA GLN A 224 1.72 -26.25 -3.31
C GLN A 224 1.39 -24.77 -3.06
N LEU A 225 2.16 -24.05 -2.23
CA LEU A 225 1.93 -22.63 -1.96
C LEU A 225 2.13 -21.75 -3.21
N VAL A 226 1.02 -21.27 -3.76
CA VAL A 226 1.00 -20.36 -4.91
C VAL A 226 1.11 -18.93 -4.38
N LYS A 227 2.22 -18.25 -4.67
CA LYS A 227 2.35 -16.82 -4.35
C LYS A 227 1.29 -16.01 -5.09
N ILE A 228 0.79 -14.94 -4.46
CA ILE A 228 0.00 -13.93 -5.18
C ILE A 228 0.88 -13.39 -6.32
N PRO A 229 0.43 -13.43 -7.59
CA PRO A 229 1.20 -12.88 -8.70
C PRO A 229 1.51 -11.41 -8.41
N GLY A 230 2.81 -11.06 -8.46
CA GLY A 230 3.38 -9.94 -7.73
C GLY A 230 2.52 -8.67 -7.74
N GLU A 231 2.00 -8.31 -6.56
CA GLU A 231 1.29 -7.06 -6.36
C GLU A 231 2.23 -5.90 -6.73
N THR A 232 1.90 -5.17 -7.80
CA THR A 232 2.19 -3.74 -7.83
C THR A 232 1.49 -3.13 -6.63
N GLU A 233 2.24 -2.43 -5.78
CA GLU A 233 1.85 -1.90 -4.46
C GLU A 233 0.37 -1.50 -4.41
N GLY A 234 -0.40 -2.20 -3.55
CA GLY A 234 -1.85 -2.30 -3.66
C GLY A 234 -2.60 -0.97 -3.72
N GLU A 235 -3.12 -0.65 -4.91
CA GLU A 235 -3.81 0.60 -5.27
C GLU A 235 -3.06 1.88 -4.86
N LEU A 236 -2.30 2.42 -5.83
CA LEU A 236 -1.78 3.79 -5.81
C LEU A 236 -2.78 4.76 -5.15
N ASN A 237 -2.39 5.40 -4.05
CA ASN A 237 -3.13 6.50 -3.48
C ASN A 237 -2.95 7.71 -4.41
N LEU A 238 -3.90 7.83 -5.32
CA LEU A 238 -4.02 8.94 -6.27
C LEU A 238 -4.81 10.11 -5.68
N GLU A 239 -5.46 9.97 -4.51
CA GLU A 239 -6.35 10.99 -3.92
C GLU A 239 -5.70 12.37 -3.91
N LYS A 240 -4.45 12.43 -3.44
CA LYS A 240 -3.73 13.70 -3.32
C LYS A 240 -3.34 14.29 -4.67
N LEU A 241 -2.99 13.43 -5.64
CA LEU A 241 -2.66 13.83 -7.00
C LEU A 241 -3.90 14.38 -7.72
N GLN A 242 -5.03 13.69 -7.61
CA GLN A 242 -6.31 14.07 -8.22
C GLN A 242 -6.90 15.32 -7.56
N GLU A 243 -6.76 15.50 -6.24
CA GLU A 243 -7.11 16.76 -5.56
C GLU A 243 -6.32 17.96 -6.12
N LEU A 244 -5.05 17.76 -6.47
CA LEU A 244 -4.19 18.78 -7.07
C LEU A 244 -4.56 19.04 -8.54
N ILE A 245 -4.84 18.01 -9.33
CA ILE A 245 -5.34 18.12 -10.72
C ILE A 245 -6.66 18.90 -10.73
N SER A 246 -7.64 18.50 -9.91
CA SER A 246 -8.93 19.17 -9.77
C SER A 246 -8.86 20.62 -9.27
N LYS A 247 -7.72 21.06 -8.71
CA LYS A 247 -7.45 22.47 -8.36
C LYS A 247 -6.73 23.20 -9.49
N ALA A 248 -5.79 22.53 -10.16
CA ALA A 248 -5.05 23.02 -11.30
C ALA A 248 -5.96 23.38 -12.48
N GLU A 249 -6.91 22.51 -12.84
CA GLU A 249 -7.82 22.72 -13.99
C GLU A 249 -8.79 23.89 -13.82
N LYS A 250 -8.95 24.41 -12.60
CA LYS A 250 -9.78 25.60 -12.30
C LYS A 250 -9.02 26.91 -12.55
N LEU A 251 -7.70 26.85 -12.79
CA LEU A 251 -6.85 28.00 -13.11
C LEU A 251 -6.94 28.33 -14.61
N LYS A 252 -6.66 29.58 -15.00
CA LYS A 252 -6.87 30.06 -16.38
C LYS A 252 -5.65 30.81 -16.89
N GLU A 253 -5.08 30.34 -18.01
CA GLU A 253 -3.81 30.82 -18.57
C GLU A 253 -3.66 32.34 -18.60
N LYS A 254 -4.71 33.02 -19.10
CA LYS A 254 -4.77 34.48 -19.25
C LYS A 254 -4.46 35.28 -17.98
N ASP A 255 -4.68 34.69 -16.80
CA ASP A 255 -4.50 35.33 -15.50
C ASP A 255 -3.02 35.25 -15.00
N TYR A 256 -2.16 34.51 -15.71
CA TYR A 256 -0.77 34.22 -15.36
C TYR A 256 0.24 34.66 -16.45
N THR A 257 1.54 34.65 -16.11
CA THR A 257 2.62 34.85 -17.08
C THR A 257 2.87 33.57 -17.87
N THR A 258 3.08 33.69 -19.18
CA THR A 258 3.34 32.57 -20.10
C THR A 258 4.46 31.64 -19.60
N ASP A 259 5.55 32.18 -19.07
CA ASP A 259 6.68 31.38 -18.59
C ASP A 259 6.32 30.47 -17.40
N SER A 260 5.56 31.00 -16.43
CA SER A 260 5.15 30.21 -15.26
C SER A 260 3.98 29.28 -15.58
N TRP A 261 3.08 29.70 -16.48
CA TRP A 261 2.00 28.86 -16.98
C TRP A 261 2.53 27.64 -17.74
N LYS A 262 3.57 27.80 -18.57
CA LYS A 262 4.17 26.68 -19.32
C LYS A 262 4.70 25.56 -18.41
N VAL A 263 5.38 25.93 -17.32
CA VAL A 263 5.89 24.96 -16.32
C VAL A 263 4.75 24.25 -15.59
N PHE A 264 3.69 25.00 -15.24
CA PHE A 264 2.48 24.47 -14.62
C PHE A 264 1.70 23.53 -15.55
N ALA A 265 1.50 23.89 -16.82
CA ALA A 265 0.81 23.06 -17.79
C ALA A 265 1.55 21.73 -18.02
N GLN A 266 2.89 21.75 -18.17
CA GLN A 266 3.67 20.52 -18.25
C GLN A 266 3.52 19.66 -16.98
N ALA A 267 3.56 20.25 -15.79
CA ALA A 267 3.38 19.51 -14.53
C ALA A 267 1.97 18.92 -14.37
N LEU A 268 0.94 19.56 -14.96
CA LEU A 268 -0.42 19.06 -15.00
C LEU A 268 -0.58 17.88 -15.96
N GLU A 269 -0.03 17.98 -17.17
CA GLU A 269 -0.01 16.86 -18.14
C GLU A 269 0.76 15.65 -17.59
N GLU A 270 1.93 15.88 -17.00
CA GLU A 270 2.72 14.84 -16.36
C GLU A 270 2.00 14.19 -15.16
N ALA A 271 1.13 14.93 -14.46
CA ALA A 271 0.29 14.44 -13.38
C ALA A 271 -0.94 13.64 -13.89
N LYS A 272 -1.53 14.04 -15.01
CA LYS A 272 -2.58 13.26 -15.69
C LYS A 272 -2.04 11.94 -16.23
N ALA A 273 -0.88 11.97 -16.87
CA ALA A 273 -0.26 10.78 -17.46
C ALA A 273 0.03 9.66 -16.43
N ILE A 274 0.49 10.00 -15.22
CA ILE A 274 0.80 8.97 -14.19
C ILE A 274 -0.45 8.32 -13.58
N VAL A 275 -1.62 8.99 -13.63
CA VAL A 275 -2.90 8.39 -13.23
C VAL A 275 -3.28 7.23 -14.16
N LYS A 276 -2.92 7.34 -15.45
CA LYS A 276 -3.26 6.41 -16.53
C LYS A 276 -2.16 5.37 -16.82
N ALA A 277 -1.02 5.43 -16.13
CA ALA A 277 0.15 4.60 -16.41
C ALA A 277 0.09 3.21 -15.75
N GLU A 278 0.23 2.16 -16.57
CA GLU A 278 0.50 0.80 -16.08
C GLU A 278 1.85 0.71 -15.36
N GLY A 279 1.89 -0.03 -14.24
CA GLY A 279 3.15 -0.31 -13.52
C GLY A 279 3.81 0.88 -12.81
N ALA A 280 3.15 2.03 -12.70
CA ALA A 280 3.61 3.15 -11.88
C ALA A 280 3.70 2.77 -10.39
N SER A 281 4.69 3.29 -9.66
CA SER A 281 4.82 3.09 -8.19
C SER A 281 4.19 4.24 -7.40
N GLN A 282 3.91 4.04 -6.11
CA GLN A 282 3.42 5.15 -5.26
C GLN A 282 4.44 6.28 -5.22
N SER A 283 5.74 5.95 -5.24
CA SER A 283 6.82 6.92 -5.31
C SER A 283 6.72 7.83 -6.55
N ASP A 284 6.23 7.34 -7.68
CA ASP A 284 6.08 8.13 -8.91
C ASP A 284 4.83 9.03 -8.87
N VAL A 285 3.73 8.52 -8.31
CA VAL A 285 2.54 9.33 -7.99
C VAL A 285 2.89 10.49 -7.05
N ASP A 286 3.63 10.21 -5.97
CA ASP A 286 4.06 11.21 -4.99
C ASP A 286 4.97 12.28 -5.62
N LYS A 287 5.93 11.88 -6.48
CA LYS A 287 6.80 12.81 -7.22
C LYS A 287 5.97 13.75 -8.11
N LYS A 288 4.96 13.23 -8.80
CA LYS A 288 4.11 14.01 -9.71
C LYS A 288 3.15 14.92 -8.94
N ALA A 289 2.64 14.48 -7.79
CA ALA A 289 1.87 15.32 -6.87
C ALA A 289 2.72 16.50 -6.36
N GLN A 290 3.95 16.23 -5.91
CA GLN A 290 4.90 17.27 -5.48
C GLN A 290 5.28 18.22 -6.63
N ALA A 291 5.47 17.72 -7.85
CA ALA A 291 5.77 18.54 -9.02
C ALA A 291 4.61 19.48 -9.37
N LEU A 292 3.36 18.99 -9.41
CA LEU A 292 2.18 19.79 -9.68
C LEU A 292 1.90 20.81 -8.56
N GLU A 293 2.02 20.41 -7.30
CA GLU A 293 1.86 21.33 -6.17
C GLU A 293 2.93 22.43 -6.17
N LYS A 294 4.18 22.09 -6.49
CA LYS A 294 5.26 23.08 -6.67
C LYS A 294 4.96 24.03 -7.82
N ALA A 295 4.56 23.53 -8.98
CA ALA A 295 4.29 24.38 -10.14
C ALA A 295 3.11 25.34 -9.89
N MET A 296 2.05 24.88 -9.19
CA MET A 296 0.97 25.76 -8.72
C MET A 296 1.45 26.86 -7.75
N LYS A 297 2.44 26.58 -6.89
CA LYS A 297 3.05 27.58 -6.00
C LYS A 297 3.97 28.57 -6.73
N GLU A 298 4.55 28.17 -7.86
CA GLU A 298 5.46 28.99 -8.68
C GLU A 298 4.74 29.81 -9.78
N LEU A 299 3.42 29.63 -9.95
CA LEU A 299 2.58 30.43 -10.85
C LEU A 299 2.60 31.92 -10.50
N LYS A 300 3.01 32.75 -11.47
CA LYS A 300 3.08 34.21 -11.33
C LYS A 300 1.91 34.85 -12.05
N LYS A 301 1.06 35.58 -11.32
CA LYS A 301 -0.05 36.32 -11.92
C LYS A 301 0.45 37.38 -12.91
N LYS A 302 -0.29 37.57 -13.99
CA LYS A 302 -0.01 38.61 -14.99
C LYS A 302 -0.30 39.98 -14.37
N SER A 303 0.71 40.86 -14.33
CA SER A 303 0.51 42.21 -13.79
C SER A 303 -0.42 43.01 -14.71
N THR A 304 -1.56 43.46 -14.18
CA THR A 304 -2.49 44.37 -14.86
C THR A 304 -1.96 45.80 -14.82
N GLY A 305 -0.82 46.02 -15.48
CA GLY A 305 -0.09 47.28 -15.50
C GLY A 305 -0.73 48.34 -16.40
N GLY A 306 -1.74 49.04 -15.89
CA GLY A 306 -2.18 50.33 -16.44
C GLY A 306 -1.53 51.48 -15.66
N GLY A 307 -0.72 52.32 -16.30
CA GLY A 307 -0.15 53.53 -15.69
C GLY A 307 1.23 53.91 -16.22
N THR A 308 1.31 55.03 -16.93
CA THR A 308 2.57 55.67 -17.37
C THR A 308 3.19 56.51 -16.25
N GLY A 309 4.52 56.47 -16.09
CA GLY A 309 5.24 57.32 -15.13
C GLY A 309 6.70 57.60 -15.53
N THR A 310 6.99 58.83 -15.94
CA THR A 310 8.34 59.30 -16.32
C THR A 310 9.21 59.58 -15.10
N SER A 311 10.50 59.25 -15.15
CA SER A 311 11.48 59.56 -14.10
C SER A 311 12.39 60.75 -14.45
N SER A 312 12.62 61.65 -13.49
CA SER A 312 13.65 62.71 -13.54
C SER A 312 13.88 63.32 -12.14
N GLY A 313 15.10 63.76 -11.82
CA GLY A 313 15.30 64.81 -10.80
C GLY A 313 15.91 64.47 -9.42
N LYS A 314 17.16 63.96 -9.39
CA LYS A 314 18.35 64.53 -8.68
C LYS A 314 18.32 64.95 -7.17
N ASP A 315 19.42 64.60 -6.46
CA ASP A 315 20.15 65.39 -5.40
C ASP A 315 19.44 65.81 -4.08
N ASN A 316 20.07 66.01 -2.90
CA ASN A 316 21.37 65.67 -2.28
C ASN A 316 21.31 66.00 -0.74
N GLY A 317 22.31 65.68 0.11
CA GLY A 317 22.50 66.36 1.42
C GLY A 317 22.90 65.55 2.68
N SER A 318 24.09 65.81 3.24
CA SER A 318 24.72 65.19 4.43
C SER A 318 24.30 65.77 5.81
N GLY A 319 24.55 65.07 6.95
CA GLY A 319 24.02 65.55 8.26
C GLY A 319 24.59 65.19 9.68
N LYS A 320 25.77 64.57 9.88
CA LYS A 320 26.63 64.66 11.12
C LYS A 320 26.13 64.17 12.55
N LYS A 321 27.03 63.46 13.29
CA LYS A 321 26.98 63.07 14.75
C LYS A 321 27.77 64.10 15.63
N PRO A 322 28.04 63.98 16.98
CA PRO A 322 27.91 62.89 17.99
C PRO A 322 27.05 63.33 19.23
N SER A 323 27.21 63.05 20.55
CA SER A 323 28.17 62.32 21.46
C SER A 323 27.59 62.14 22.90
N GLY A 324 28.09 61.17 23.69
CA GLY A 324 27.88 61.01 25.17
C GLY A 324 27.09 59.72 25.56
N VAL A 325 27.50 58.72 26.37
CA VAL A 325 28.37 58.58 27.59
C VAL A 325 27.61 58.97 28.89
N SER A 326 27.43 58.15 29.95
CA SER A 326 28.23 57.02 30.51
C SER A 326 27.42 55.93 31.31
N ASN A 327 28.05 54.75 31.53
CA ASN A 327 28.08 53.83 32.73
C ASN A 327 26.84 53.45 33.58
N LEU A 328 26.79 52.33 34.35
CA LEU A 328 27.50 51.02 34.35
C LEU A 328 26.96 50.08 35.47
N SER A 329 26.40 48.91 35.12
CA SER A 329 26.35 47.64 35.93
C SER A 329 25.63 46.55 35.10
N LYS A 330 26.26 45.47 34.62
CA LYS A 330 26.84 44.29 35.31
C LYS A 330 25.74 43.55 36.11
N SER A 331 25.31 42.34 35.78
CA SER A 331 25.93 41.23 35.02
C SER A 331 25.10 40.86 33.75
N SER A 332 25.27 39.76 32.97
CA SER A 332 26.14 38.58 33.08
C SER A 332 26.67 38.05 31.71
N SER A 333 26.09 36.97 31.17
CA SER A 333 26.63 36.03 30.17
C SER A 333 25.50 35.04 29.80
N ALA A 334 25.23 34.62 28.55
CA ALA A 334 25.83 34.87 27.23
C ALA A 334 24.70 34.85 26.15
N ALA A 335 24.90 34.98 24.83
CA ALA A 335 26.13 35.14 24.05
C ALA A 335 25.94 36.17 22.91
N LYS A 336 25.35 35.75 21.78
CA LYS A 336 25.06 36.58 20.59
C LYS A 336 24.04 35.93 19.66
N THR A 337 23.02 36.69 19.29
CA THR A 337 22.41 36.64 17.95
C THR A 337 22.85 37.89 17.16
N GLY A 338 22.66 37.88 15.85
CA GLY A 338 23.07 38.95 14.94
C GLY A 338 24.35 38.63 14.16
N ASP A 339 24.49 39.01 12.89
CA ASP A 339 23.49 39.71 12.08
C ASP A 339 23.76 39.58 10.56
N THR A 340 22.74 39.94 9.76
CA THR A 340 22.74 40.43 8.37
C THR A 340 23.44 39.67 7.21
N PHE A 341 22.66 39.57 6.12
CA PHE A 341 23.03 39.19 4.75
C PHE A 341 24.17 40.07 4.17
N PRO A 342 24.96 39.56 3.19
CA PRO A 342 24.48 39.54 1.80
C PRO A 342 24.69 38.22 1.03
N LEU A 343 23.71 37.88 0.19
CA LEU A 343 23.78 36.74 -0.74
C LEU A 343 24.59 37.14 -1.98
N GLY A 344 25.74 36.50 -2.22
CA GLY A 344 26.67 36.85 -3.28
C GLY A 344 27.10 35.66 -4.15
N GLN A 345 26.35 35.42 -5.23
CA GLN A 345 26.69 34.55 -6.38
C GLN A 345 27.15 33.10 -6.08
N ALA A 346 26.25 32.14 -6.36
CA ALA A 346 26.63 30.82 -6.85
C ALA A 346 25.70 30.44 -8.01
N ALA A 347 26.24 30.04 -9.16
CA ALA A 347 25.45 29.68 -10.33
C ALA A 347 24.89 28.25 -10.20
N ALA A 348 23.58 28.12 -10.02
CA ALA A 348 22.89 26.84 -10.05
C ALA A 348 22.62 26.41 -11.51
N ALA A 349 23.54 25.65 -12.10
CA ALA A 349 23.32 25.01 -13.39
C ALA A 349 22.23 23.93 -13.25
N VAL A 350 21.06 24.17 -13.83
CA VAL A 350 19.94 23.21 -13.81
C VAL A 350 20.20 22.11 -14.83
N LEU A 351 20.92 21.07 -14.40
CA LEU A 351 21.01 19.82 -15.14
C LEU A 351 19.66 19.08 -15.05
N LEU A 352 18.78 19.31 -16.04
CA LEU A 352 17.67 18.41 -16.32
C LEU A 352 18.26 17.09 -16.86
N SER A 353 18.53 16.16 -15.94
CA SER A 353 18.90 14.78 -16.28
C SER A 353 17.72 14.08 -16.93
N LEU A 354 17.70 14.02 -18.27
CA LEU A 354 16.76 13.23 -19.03
C LEU A 354 16.91 11.74 -18.67
N GLY A 355 15.99 11.24 -17.85
CA GLY A 355 15.87 9.82 -17.54
C GLY A 355 15.37 9.06 -18.78
N THR A 356 16.28 8.59 -19.62
CA THR A 356 15.93 7.79 -20.80
C THR A 356 15.39 6.42 -20.38
N VAL A 357 14.08 6.27 -20.39
CA VAL A 357 13.42 4.95 -20.30
C VAL A 357 13.71 4.18 -21.58
N VAL A 358 14.64 3.22 -21.51
CA VAL A 358 14.96 2.33 -22.64
C VAL A 358 13.86 1.28 -22.74
N LEU A 359 12.93 1.48 -23.66
CA LEU A 359 11.79 0.60 -23.90
C LEU A 359 12.25 -0.71 -24.57
N LEU A 360 12.61 -1.71 -23.76
CA LEU A 360 13.05 -3.02 -24.22
C LEU A 360 11.84 -3.87 -24.66
N VAL A 361 11.41 -3.69 -25.91
CA VAL A 361 10.24 -4.38 -26.48
C VAL A 361 10.52 -5.89 -26.68
N ILE A 362 10.19 -6.70 -25.67
CA ILE A 362 10.21 -8.16 -25.77
C ILE A 362 8.97 -8.63 -26.55
N VAL A 363 9.08 -8.65 -27.89
CA VAL A 363 8.03 -9.19 -28.77
C VAL A 363 7.89 -10.71 -28.57
N LYS A 364 6.99 -11.12 -27.67
CA LYS A 364 6.64 -12.53 -27.42
C LYS A 364 5.82 -13.09 -28.59
N ARG A 365 6.48 -13.36 -29.72
CA ARG A 365 5.91 -14.01 -30.92
C ARG A 365 5.21 -15.33 -30.52
N ARG A 366 3.89 -15.35 -30.51
CA ARG A 366 3.10 -16.59 -30.52
C ARG A 366 3.23 -17.27 -31.87
N THR A 367 4.25 -18.12 -32.04
CA THR A 367 4.27 -19.09 -33.14
C THR A 367 3.26 -20.20 -32.88
N LYS A 368 2.54 -20.57 -33.94
CA LYS A 368 1.43 -21.53 -33.96
C LYS A 368 1.77 -22.91 -33.36
N ARG A 369 0.73 -23.60 -32.89
CA ARG A 369 0.24 -24.76 -33.65
C ARG A 369 -1.15 -24.46 -34.17
#